data_AF-A0A1G9PZ83-F1
#
_entry.id   AF-A0A1G9PZ83-F1
#
_cell.length_a   1.000
_cell.length_b   1.000
_cell.length_c   1.000
_cell.angle_alpha   90.00
_cell.angle_beta   90.00
_cell.angle_gamma   90.00
#
_symmetry.space_group_name_H-M   'P 1'
#
loop_
_entity.id
_entity.type
_entity.pdbx_description
1 polymer ?
#
loop_
_entity_poly.entity_id
_entity_poly.type
_entity_poly.pdbx_seq_one_letter_code
_entity_poly.pdbx_strand_id
1 'polypeptide(L)'
;MVTSRTLSNILTSSGFLAVIVCFFFNFLTISCSEQPVATVTGWTLVTGGKPDPVIPEWSKGLKNEDIAEFGQNGNAALTQSRRIPMQPAAAIPLLAAALGIIAVWGPRRLAACTCGVLAMSGLASLLYLRYTLSDFDRLIRTANSDLTPLSPEDLRFIRLFSVDWGGSFWAAVFLFGCILVYCIFNTLRKRTRA
;
A
#
# COMPACT_ATOMS: atom_id res chain seq x y z
N MET A 1 -19.05 35.26 5.80
CA MET A 1 -19.80 33.99 5.93
C MET A 1 -19.22 32.97 4.96
N VAL A 2 -18.36 32.06 5.44
CA VAL A 2 -17.97 30.89 4.64
C VAL A 2 -19.22 30.02 4.54
N THR A 3 -19.80 29.91 3.34
CA THR A 3 -20.97 29.05 3.15
C THR A 3 -20.61 27.61 3.52
N SER A 4 -21.51 26.88 4.17
CA SER A 4 -21.30 25.47 4.58
C SER A 4 -20.81 24.56 3.44
N ARG A 5 -21.06 24.97 2.19
CA ARG A 5 -20.55 24.36 0.96
C ARG A 5 -19.03 24.45 0.82
N THR A 6 -18.46 25.63 1.01
CA THR A 6 -17.01 25.85 0.84
C THR A 6 -16.24 25.03 1.87
N LEU A 7 -16.74 24.95 3.10
CA LEU A 7 -16.15 24.14 4.16
C LEU A 7 -16.18 22.64 3.83
N SER A 8 -17.31 22.14 3.32
CA SER A 8 -17.49 20.74 2.88
C SER A 8 -16.53 20.36 1.75
N ASN A 9 -16.40 21.23 0.74
CA ASN A 9 -15.50 21.02 -0.38
C ASN A 9 -14.04 21.03 0.09
N ILE A 10 -13.65 21.97 0.94
CA ILE A 10 -12.30 22.03 1.51
C ILE A 10 -12.00 20.75 2.28
N LEU A 11 -12.91 20.30 3.15
CA LEU A 11 -12.71 19.09 3.96
C LEU A 11 -12.55 17.83 3.09
N THR A 12 -13.38 17.68 2.06
CA THR A 12 -13.32 16.52 1.16
C THR A 12 -12.07 16.55 0.30
N SER A 13 -11.72 17.72 -0.26
CA SER A 13 -10.51 17.91 -1.06
C SER A 13 -9.25 17.73 -0.22
N SER A 14 -9.23 18.20 1.03
CA SER A 14 -8.11 17.97 1.95
C SER A 14 -7.97 16.51 2.32
N GLY A 15 -9.08 15.77 2.41
CA GLY A 15 -9.04 14.32 2.63
C GLY A 15 -8.35 13.59 1.48
N PHE A 16 -8.71 13.87 0.24
CA PHE A 16 -8.04 13.29 -0.92
C PHE A 16 -6.57 13.72 -1.04
N LEU A 17 -6.26 14.99 -0.72
CA LEU A 17 -4.88 15.46 -0.68
C LEU A 17 -4.05 14.73 0.39
N ALA A 18 -4.62 14.53 1.58
CA ALA A 18 -3.97 13.78 2.65
C ALA A 18 -3.70 12.33 2.24
N VAL A 19 -4.61 11.69 1.50
CA VAL A 19 -4.37 10.36 0.92
C VAL A 19 -3.15 10.38 -0.01
N ILE A 20 -3.04 11.35 -0.93
CA ILE A 20 -1.88 11.47 -1.82
C ILE A 20 -0.59 11.61 -1.00
N VAL A 21 -0.61 12.44 0.04
CA VAL A 21 0.53 12.64 0.94
C VAL A 21 0.93 11.32 1.61
N CYS A 22 -0.03 10.49 2.05
CA CYS A 22 0.27 9.19 2.64
C CYS A 22 1.13 8.29 1.72
N PHE A 23 0.95 8.35 0.38
CA PHE A 23 1.73 7.52 -0.56
C PHE A 23 3.23 7.80 -0.54
N PHE A 24 3.66 8.98 -0.10
CA PHE A 24 5.08 9.30 0.04
C PHE A 24 5.71 8.73 1.32
N PHE A 25 4.92 8.12 2.19
CA PHE A 25 5.38 7.49 3.44
C PHE A 25 5.36 5.95 3.34
N ASN A 26 5.97 5.31 4.34
CA ASN A 26 6.13 3.85 4.45
C ASN A 26 4.79 3.13 4.56
N PHE A 27 4.39 2.45 3.48
CA PHE A 27 3.16 1.67 3.39
C PHE A 27 3.31 0.27 3.96
N LEU A 28 4.50 -0.32 3.80
CA LEU A 28 4.81 -1.63 4.33
C LEU A 28 6.27 -1.72 4.77
N THR A 29 6.49 -2.55 5.77
CA THR A 29 7.81 -2.91 6.28
C THR A 29 7.96 -4.41 6.12
N ILE A 30 9.06 -4.83 5.53
CA ILE A 30 9.45 -6.23 5.41
C ILE A 30 10.40 -6.50 6.57
N SER A 31 9.96 -7.38 7.47
CA SER A 31 10.72 -7.75 8.66
C SER A 31 11.26 -9.17 8.52
N CYS A 32 12.48 -9.42 8.99
CA CYS A 32 13.07 -10.75 9.12
C CYS A 32 13.32 -11.02 10.61
N SER A 33 12.73 -12.08 11.17
CA SER A 33 12.89 -12.41 12.60
C SER A 33 12.57 -11.24 13.54
N GLU A 34 11.45 -10.52 13.28
CA GLU A 34 11.00 -9.34 14.03
C GLU A 34 11.90 -8.08 13.88
N GLN A 35 12.93 -8.11 13.04
CA GLN A 35 13.75 -6.94 12.71
C GLN A 35 13.36 -6.36 11.34
N PRO A 36 13.08 -5.04 11.24
CA PRO A 36 12.73 -4.42 9.97
C PRO A 36 13.95 -4.38 9.05
N VAL A 37 13.87 -5.03 7.90
CA VAL A 37 14.97 -5.11 6.91
C VAL A 37 14.81 -4.04 5.84
N ALA A 38 13.57 -3.82 5.40
CA ALA A 38 13.27 -2.95 4.28
C ALA A 38 11.90 -2.28 4.44
N THR A 39 11.79 -1.02 4.01
CA THR A 39 10.52 -0.29 3.92
C THR A 39 10.17 0.01 2.48
N VAL A 40 8.88 -0.01 2.17
CA VAL A 40 8.37 0.34 0.84
C VAL A 40 7.33 1.43 1.01
N THR A 41 7.57 2.54 0.33
CA THR A 41 6.61 3.64 0.26
C THR A 41 5.45 3.28 -0.68
N GLY A 42 4.30 3.93 -0.50
CA GLY A 42 3.18 3.80 -1.43
C GLY A 42 3.58 4.17 -2.86
N TRP A 43 4.45 5.17 -3.02
CA TRP A 43 4.98 5.58 -4.32
C TRP A 43 5.81 4.49 -4.98
N THR A 44 6.71 3.84 -4.23
CA THR A 44 7.50 2.72 -4.76
C THR A 44 6.62 1.55 -5.19
N LEU A 45 5.47 1.33 -4.53
CA LEU A 45 4.48 0.34 -4.99
C LEU A 45 3.82 0.73 -6.31
N VAL A 46 3.57 2.03 -6.53
CA VAL A 46 2.96 2.55 -7.76
C VAL A 46 3.93 2.48 -8.93
N THR A 47 5.13 3.03 -8.78
CA THR A 47 6.11 3.14 -9.88
C THR A 47 6.96 1.88 -10.05
N GLY A 48 6.89 0.97 -9.10
CA GLY A 48 7.92 -0.05 -8.93
C GLY A 48 9.26 0.60 -8.57
N GLY A 49 10.17 -0.18 -8.02
CA GLY A 49 11.44 0.36 -7.55
C GLY A 49 12.16 -0.54 -6.59
N LYS A 50 13.28 -0.05 -6.06
CA LYS A 50 14.01 -0.74 -5.01
C LYS A 50 13.40 -0.35 -3.66
N PRO A 51 13.19 -1.30 -2.74
CA PRO A 51 12.82 -0.98 -1.38
C PRO A 51 13.94 -0.21 -0.68
N ASP A 52 13.59 0.67 0.26
CA ASP A 52 14.56 1.42 1.05
C ASP A 52 15.05 0.55 2.23
N PRO A 53 16.36 0.30 2.35
CA PRO A 53 16.89 -0.51 3.44
C PRO A 53 16.81 0.24 4.77
N VAL A 54 16.31 -0.42 5.83
CA VAL A 54 16.17 0.18 7.17
C VAL A 54 17.48 0.07 7.96
N ILE A 55 18.28 -0.97 7.70
CA ILE A 55 19.55 -1.21 8.40
C ILE A 55 20.69 -1.14 7.36
N PRO A 56 21.56 -0.10 7.38
CA PRO A 56 22.69 0.02 6.46
C PRO A 56 23.83 -0.96 6.73
N GLU A 57 23.77 -1.75 7.81
CA GLU A 57 24.83 -2.69 8.21
C GLU A 57 24.68 -4.10 7.65
N TRP A 58 23.48 -4.53 7.25
CA TRP A 58 23.28 -5.84 6.62
C TRP A 58 23.94 -5.94 5.24
N SER A 59 24.12 -4.80 4.56
CA SER A 59 24.86 -4.72 3.29
C SER A 59 26.37 -4.56 3.47
N LYS A 60 26.86 -4.32 4.69
CA LYS A 60 28.29 -4.09 4.99
C LYS A 60 29.01 -5.30 5.58
N GLY A 61 28.29 -6.34 5.99
CA GLY A 61 28.87 -7.53 6.65
C GLY A 61 29.04 -8.76 5.76
N LEU A 62 28.45 -8.80 4.57
CA LEU A 62 28.56 -9.95 3.66
C LEU A 62 29.85 -9.84 2.85
N LYS A 63 30.91 -10.53 3.28
CA LYS A 63 32.11 -10.73 2.47
C LYS A 63 31.76 -11.61 1.27
N ASN A 64 32.38 -11.35 0.12
CA ASN A 64 32.20 -12.14 -1.11
C ASN A 64 32.51 -13.64 -0.93
N GLU A 65 33.21 -14.00 0.14
CA GLU A 65 33.60 -15.37 0.49
C GLU A 65 32.43 -16.15 1.11
N ASP A 66 31.66 -15.56 2.03
CA ASP A 66 30.44 -16.17 2.59
C ASP A 66 29.31 -16.28 1.54
N ILE A 67 29.35 -15.39 0.54
CA ILE A 67 28.43 -15.34 -0.60
C ILE A 67 28.64 -16.52 -1.58
N ALA A 68 29.87 -17.06 -1.66
CA ALA A 68 30.18 -18.18 -2.55
C ALA A 68 29.65 -19.52 -2.00
N GLU A 69 29.56 -19.65 -0.67
CA GLU A 69 29.08 -20.86 0.01
C GLU A 69 27.54 -21.01 -0.05
N PHE A 70 26.80 -19.89 -0.16
CA PHE A 70 25.33 -19.89 -0.34
C PHE A 70 24.85 -20.29 -1.75
N GLY A 71 25.76 -20.71 -2.62
CA GLY A 71 25.45 -21.11 -3.98
C GLY A 71 24.96 -19.94 -4.84
N GLN A 72 25.06 -20.10 -6.16
CA GLN A 72 24.64 -19.09 -7.16
C GLN A 72 23.15 -18.65 -7.06
N ASN A 73 22.38 -19.19 -6.12
CA ASN A 73 20.98 -18.87 -5.87
C ASN A 73 20.74 -17.99 -4.62
N GLY A 74 21.65 -17.96 -3.63
CA GLY A 74 21.45 -17.19 -2.39
C GLY A 74 21.66 -15.68 -2.55
N ASN A 75 22.55 -15.27 -3.45
CA ASN A 75 22.86 -13.86 -3.69
C ASN A 75 21.76 -13.10 -4.47
N ALA A 76 20.92 -13.83 -5.20
CA ALA A 76 19.74 -13.28 -5.87
C ALA A 76 18.55 -13.07 -4.91
N ALA A 77 18.57 -13.70 -3.73
CA ALA A 77 17.48 -13.64 -2.76
C ALA A 77 17.63 -12.45 -1.79
N LEU A 78 18.85 -11.95 -1.53
CA LEU A 78 19.10 -11.03 -0.41
C LEU A 78 19.82 -9.72 -0.71
N THR A 79 20.78 -9.69 -1.64
CA THR A 79 21.66 -8.51 -1.83
C THR A 79 21.49 -7.84 -3.19
N GLN A 80 20.83 -8.49 -4.15
CA GLN A 80 20.47 -7.90 -5.43
C GLN A 80 18.95 -7.86 -5.67
N SER A 81 18.37 -6.69 -5.42
CA SER A 81 17.48 -6.06 -6.40
C SER A 81 16.30 -6.87 -6.93
N ARG A 82 15.48 -7.49 -6.07
CA ARG A 82 14.07 -7.68 -6.47
C ARG A 82 13.41 -6.31 -6.49
N ARG A 83 13.55 -5.62 -7.63
CA ARG A 83 12.75 -4.44 -7.96
C ARG A 83 11.31 -4.86 -7.75
N ILE A 84 10.63 -4.20 -6.83
CA ILE A 84 9.21 -4.47 -6.58
C ILE A 84 8.50 -4.14 -7.88
N PRO A 85 7.82 -5.11 -8.52
CA PRO A 85 7.09 -4.83 -9.73
C PRO A 85 6.00 -3.82 -9.41
N MET A 86 5.70 -2.94 -10.38
CA MET A 86 4.58 -2.01 -10.26
C MET A 86 3.33 -2.77 -9.84
N GLN A 87 2.66 -2.29 -8.79
CA GLN A 87 1.41 -2.84 -8.30
C GLN A 87 0.26 -1.97 -8.83
N PRO A 88 -0.49 -2.42 -9.87
CA PRO A 88 -1.59 -1.62 -10.41
C PRO A 88 -2.64 -1.29 -9.34
N ALA A 89 -2.84 -2.18 -8.36
CA ALA A 89 -3.73 -1.97 -7.22
C ALA A 89 -3.30 -0.83 -6.28
N ALA A 90 -2.02 -0.42 -6.30
CA ALA A 90 -1.53 0.78 -5.61
C ALA A 90 -1.73 2.05 -6.47
N ALA A 91 -1.71 1.94 -7.80
CA ALA A 91 -1.89 3.09 -8.69
C ALA A 91 -3.33 3.62 -8.71
N ILE A 92 -4.32 2.72 -8.66
CA ILE A 92 -5.75 3.05 -8.63
C ILE A 92 -6.11 4.03 -7.50
N PRO A 93 -5.77 3.78 -6.22
CA PRO A 93 -6.10 4.70 -5.13
C PRO A 93 -5.41 6.06 -5.27
N LEU A 94 -4.19 6.12 -5.79
CA LEU A 94 -3.51 7.39 -6.05
C LEU A 94 -4.23 8.20 -7.14
N LEU A 95 -4.59 7.56 -8.25
CA LEU A 95 -5.37 8.17 -9.32
C LEU A 95 -6.76 8.59 -8.83
N ALA A 96 -7.41 7.75 -8.03
CA ALA A 96 -8.71 8.06 -7.46
C ALA A 96 -8.66 9.29 -6.55
N ALA A 97 -7.59 9.44 -5.76
CA ALA A 97 -7.38 10.62 -4.93
C ALA A 97 -7.13 11.88 -5.78
N ALA A 98 -6.28 11.80 -6.82
CA ALA A 98 -6.03 12.92 -7.71
C ALA A 98 -7.31 13.37 -8.46
N LEU A 99 -8.07 12.43 -9.00
CA LEU A 99 -9.37 12.70 -9.64
C LEU A 99 -10.40 13.20 -8.63
N GLY A 100 -10.34 12.73 -7.38
CA GLY A 100 -11.21 13.15 -6.29
C GLY A 100 -11.07 14.63 -5.98
N ILE A 101 -9.83 15.14 -5.92
CA ILE A 101 -9.54 16.57 -5.74
C ILE A 101 -10.25 17.38 -6.84
N ILE A 102 -10.11 16.98 -8.11
CA ILE A 102 -10.73 17.68 -9.24
C ILE A 102 -12.26 17.59 -9.17
N ALA A 103 -12.79 16.40 -8.86
CA ALA A 103 -14.22 16.12 -8.82
C ALA A 103 -14.98 16.95 -7.76
N VAL A 104 -14.34 17.28 -6.64
CA VAL A 104 -14.92 18.11 -5.57
C VAL A 104 -15.35 19.50 -6.08
N TRP A 105 -14.66 20.05 -7.07
CA TRP A 105 -14.96 21.37 -7.64
C TRP A 105 -16.00 21.33 -8.76
N GLY A 106 -16.47 20.13 -9.15
CA GLY A 106 -17.47 19.92 -10.18
C GLY A 106 -18.91 20.29 -9.75
N PRO A 107 -19.89 20.09 -10.66
CA PRO A 107 -21.30 20.35 -10.38
C PRO A 107 -21.85 19.48 -9.25
N ARG A 108 -22.64 20.09 -8.34
CA ARG A 108 -23.09 19.53 -7.04
C ARG A 108 -23.75 18.14 -7.08
N ARG A 109 -24.43 17.80 -8.17
CA ARG A 109 -25.12 16.50 -8.32
C ARG A 109 -24.12 15.40 -8.67
N LEU A 110 -23.13 15.72 -9.49
CA LEU A 110 -22.10 14.76 -9.91
C LEU A 110 -21.02 14.64 -8.85
N ALA A 111 -20.57 15.75 -8.24
CA ALA A 111 -19.45 15.76 -7.29
C ALA A 111 -19.61 14.77 -6.12
N ALA A 112 -20.79 14.69 -5.50
CA ALA A 112 -20.99 13.78 -4.36
C ALA A 112 -20.97 12.29 -4.78
N CYS A 113 -21.58 11.97 -5.93
CA CYS A 113 -21.58 10.62 -6.47
C CYS A 113 -20.19 10.22 -6.97
N THR A 114 -19.50 11.09 -7.70
CA THR A 114 -18.16 10.82 -8.23
C THR A 114 -17.14 10.68 -7.11
N CYS A 115 -17.16 11.56 -6.09
CA CYS A 115 -16.28 11.42 -4.92
C CYS A 115 -16.56 10.11 -4.16
N GLY A 116 -17.83 9.71 -4.03
CA GLY A 116 -18.20 8.43 -3.42
C GLY A 116 -17.66 7.23 -4.21
N VAL A 117 -17.81 7.24 -5.54
CA VAL A 117 -17.28 6.17 -6.41
C VAL A 117 -15.75 6.11 -6.37
N LEU A 118 -15.07 7.25 -6.41
CA LEU A 118 -13.61 7.32 -6.32
C LEU A 118 -13.10 6.86 -4.94
N ALA A 119 -13.81 7.21 -3.86
CA ALA A 119 -13.48 6.73 -2.53
C ALA A 119 -13.70 5.21 -2.39
N MET A 120 -14.80 4.68 -2.94
CA MET A 120 -15.05 3.23 -3.00
C MET A 120 -13.95 2.51 -3.77
N SER A 121 -13.60 2.98 -4.96
CA SER A 121 -12.61 2.32 -5.80
C SER A 121 -11.21 2.36 -5.17
N GLY A 122 -10.81 3.49 -4.59
CA GLY A 122 -9.56 3.62 -3.84
C GLY A 122 -9.52 2.69 -2.62
N LEU A 123 -10.60 2.65 -1.84
CA LEU A 123 -10.70 1.77 -0.67
C LEU A 123 -10.65 0.29 -1.06
N ALA A 124 -11.46 -0.12 -2.03
CA ALA A 124 -11.50 -1.51 -2.51
C ALA A 124 -10.14 -1.94 -3.06
N SER A 125 -9.45 -1.07 -3.80
CA SER A 125 -8.14 -1.37 -4.34
C SER A 125 -7.05 -1.47 -3.28
N LEU A 126 -7.07 -0.63 -2.24
CA LEU A 126 -6.15 -0.75 -1.10
C LEU A 126 -6.38 -2.05 -0.32
N LEU A 127 -7.64 -2.43 -0.11
CA LEU A 127 -7.98 -3.70 0.56
C LEU A 127 -7.59 -4.90 -0.30
N TYR A 128 -7.78 -4.81 -1.62
CA TYR A 128 -7.33 -5.84 -2.55
C TYR A 128 -5.81 -5.96 -2.58
N LEU A 129 -5.07 -4.83 -2.62
CA LEU A 129 -3.62 -4.79 -2.50
C LEU A 129 -3.14 -5.45 -1.20
N ARG A 130 -3.85 -5.20 -0.10
CA ARG A 130 -3.57 -5.87 1.17
C ARG A 130 -3.81 -7.36 1.10
N TYR A 131 -4.94 -7.77 0.53
CA TYR A 131 -5.29 -9.18 0.36
C TYR A 131 -4.22 -9.90 -0.47
N THR A 132 -3.84 -9.37 -1.64
CA THR A 132 -2.87 -10.01 -2.53
C THR A 132 -1.47 -10.10 -1.93
N LEU A 133 -1.01 -9.05 -1.26
CA LEU A 133 0.32 -9.05 -0.62
C LEU A 133 0.33 -9.83 0.70
N SER A 134 -0.79 -9.97 1.41
CA SER A 134 -0.89 -10.85 2.59
C SER A 134 -1.08 -12.32 2.21
N ASP A 135 -1.68 -12.62 1.04
CA ASP A 135 -1.76 -13.99 0.52
C ASP A 135 -0.40 -14.49 0.03
N PHE A 136 0.56 -13.62 -0.29
CA PHE A 136 1.96 -14.05 -0.47
C PHE A 136 2.51 -14.72 0.80
N ASP A 137 2.22 -14.19 1.99
CA ASP A 137 2.59 -14.84 3.25
C ASP A 137 1.88 -16.19 3.41
N ARG A 138 0.63 -16.32 2.93
CA ARG A 138 -0.09 -17.60 2.95
C ARG A 138 0.45 -18.60 1.94
N LEU A 139 0.73 -18.20 0.71
CA LEU A 139 1.34 -19.02 -0.34
C LEU A 139 2.72 -19.49 0.07
N ILE A 140 3.51 -18.67 0.77
CA ILE A 140 4.77 -19.08 1.37
C ILE A 140 4.53 -20.13 2.48
N ARG A 141 3.49 -19.96 3.31
CA ARG A 141 3.13 -20.93 4.36
C ARG A 141 2.58 -22.25 3.80
N THR A 142 1.84 -22.25 2.70
CA THR A 142 1.31 -23.47 2.06
C THR A 142 2.30 -24.11 1.08
N ALA A 143 3.18 -23.35 0.43
CA ALA A 143 4.30 -23.89 -0.35
C ALA A 143 5.25 -24.77 0.50
N ASN A 144 5.31 -24.51 1.82
CA ASN A 144 6.06 -25.34 2.77
C ASN A 144 5.53 -26.78 2.92
N SER A 145 4.29 -27.10 2.53
CA SER A 145 3.75 -28.46 2.68
C SER A 145 4.02 -29.38 1.49
N ASP A 146 4.28 -28.84 0.29
CA ASP A 146 4.34 -29.63 -0.94
C ASP A 146 5.65 -29.49 -1.77
N LEU A 147 6.61 -28.63 -1.38
CA LEU A 147 7.86 -28.44 -2.13
C LEU A 147 9.05 -29.18 -1.52
N THR A 148 9.21 -30.44 -1.89
CA THR A 148 10.53 -31.07 -2.10
C THR A 148 10.95 -30.84 -3.56
N PRO A 149 12.15 -30.31 -3.91
CA PRO A 149 13.40 -30.35 -3.16
C PRO A 149 14.06 -28.95 -3.08
N LEU A 150 13.58 -28.08 -2.19
CA LEU A 150 14.45 -26.99 -1.71
C LEU A 150 15.16 -27.47 -0.45
N SER A 151 16.42 -27.08 -0.29
CA SER A 151 17.18 -27.44 0.91
C SER A 151 16.42 -26.96 2.15
N PRO A 152 16.43 -27.70 3.27
CA PRO A 152 15.78 -27.29 4.52
C PRO A 152 16.31 -25.95 5.07
N GLU A 153 17.46 -25.48 4.59
CA GLU A 153 18.07 -24.19 4.91
C GLU A 153 17.41 -23.04 4.14
N ASP A 154 17.10 -23.22 2.85
CA ASP A 154 16.35 -22.24 2.04
C ASP A 154 14.91 -22.06 2.56
N LEU A 155 14.28 -23.15 3.01
CA LEU A 155 12.94 -23.13 3.61
C LEU A 155 12.90 -22.44 4.97
N ARG A 156 14.02 -22.44 5.74
CA ARG A 156 14.14 -21.66 6.97
C ARG A 156 14.31 -20.16 6.69
N PHE A 157 15.02 -19.81 5.63
CA PHE A 157 15.23 -18.43 5.23
C PHE A 157 13.91 -17.74 4.83
N ILE A 158 13.03 -18.47 4.12
CA ILE A 158 11.72 -17.97 3.69
C ILE A 158 10.72 -17.83 4.86
N ARG A 159 10.87 -18.61 5.94
CA ARG A 159 9.96 -18.58 7.12
C ARG A 159 10.03 -17.30 7.94
N LEU A 160 11.03 -16.46 7.73
CA LEU A 160 11.30 -15.33 8.63
C LEU A 160 10.74 -14.00 8.11
N PHE A 161 10.24 -13.95 6.88
CA PHE A 161 9.68 -12.73 6.30
C PHE A 161 8.23 -12.51 6.75
N SER A 162 7.97 -11.38 7.39
CA SER A 162 6.62 -10.86 7.64
C SER A 162 6.44 -9.51 6.95
N VAL A 163 5.24 -9.29 6.40
CA VAL A 163 4.86 -7.99 5.83
C VAL A 163 3.98 -7.25 6.82
N ASP A 164 4.55 -6.22 7.44
CA ASP A 164 3.84 -5.35 8.38
C ASP A 164 3.35 -4.09 7.66
N TRP A 165 2.04 -3.82 7.76
CA TRP A 165 1.42 -2.65 7.13
C TRP A 165 1.64 -1.40 7.96
N GLY A 166 2.26 -0.39 7.35
CA GLY A 166 2.61 0.87 7.98
C GLY A 166 1.40 1.75 8.29
N GLY A 167 1.58 2.70 9.21
CA GLY A 167 0.51 3.60 9.64
C GLY A 167 -0.05 4.47 8.51
N SER A 168 0.75 4.83 7.51
CA SER A 168 0.28 5.63 6.36
C SER A 168 -0.68 4.86 5.45
N PHE A 169 -0.52 3.53 5.32
CA PHE A 169 -1.50 2.68 4.62
C PHE A 169 -2.86 2.73 5.34
N TRP A 170 -2.85 2.52 6.65
CA TRP A 170 -4.09 2.56 7.46
C TRP A 170 -4.73 3.94 7.49
N ALA A 171 -3.93 5.00 7.52
CA ALA A 171 -4.41 6.37 7.38
C ALA A 171 -5.10 6.58 6.02
N ALA A 172 -4.53 6.10 4.92
CA ALA A 172 -5.15 6.20 3.60
C ALA A 172 -6.49 5.42 3.53
N VAL A 173 -6.54 4.21 4.09
CA VAL A 173 -7.78 3.40 4.21
C VAL A 173 -8.84 4.16 5.02
N PHE A 174 -8.46 4.69 6.18
CA PHE A 174 -9.36 5.45 7.04
C PHE A 174 -9.91 6.71 6.35
N LEU A 175 -9.04 7.48 5.70
CA LEU A 175 -9.44 8.70 4.98
C LEU A 175 -10.42 8.41 3.84
N PHE A 176 -10.17 7.38 3.03
CA PHE A 176 -11.15 6.95 2.02
C PHE A 176 -12.47 6.51 2.64
N GLY A 177 -12.43 5.77 3.75
CA GLY A 177 -13.62 5.38 4.51
C GLY A 177 -14.43 6.59 5.01
N CYS A 178 -13.77 7.61 5.57
CA CYS A 178 -14.42 8.84 6.01
C CYS A 178 -15.07 9.61 4.86
N ILE A 179 -14.36 9.76 3.73
CA ILE A 179 -14.89 10.43 2.53
C ILE A 179 -16.11 9.69 2.01
N LEU A 180 -16.04 8.36 1.95
CA LEU A 180 -17.14 7.52 1.51
C LEU A 180 -18.38 7.68 2.39
N VAL A 181 -18.24 7.53 3.71
CA VAL A 181 -19.33 7.68 4.67
C VAL A 181 -19.95 9.07 4.56
N TYR A 182 -19.11 10.10 4.41
CA TYR A 182 -19.56 11.47 4.19
C TYR A 182 -20.40 11.63 2.91
N CYS A 183 -19.95 11.04 1.80
CA CYS A 183 -20.67 11.05 0.52
C CYS A 183 -22.01 10.29 0.61
N ILE A 184 -22.03 9.13 1.26
CA ILE A 184 -23.27 8.36 1.49
C ILE A 184 -24.25 9.17 2.31
N PHE A 185 -23.82 9.72 3.45
CA PHE A 185 -24.67 10.53 4.33
C PHE A 185 -25.28 11.74 3.60
N ASN A 186 -24.47 12.47 2.82
CA ASN A 186 -24.95 13.60 2.03
C ASN A 186 -25.95 13.19 0.94
N THR A 187 -25.78 12.02 0.35
CA THR A 187 -26.67 11.50 -0.70
C THR A 187 -28.01 11.06 -0.10
N LEU A 188 -27.98 10.35 1.03
CA LEU A 188 -29.17 9.94 1.78
C LEU A 188 -29.97 11.14 2.30
N ARG A 189 -29.28 12.15 2.86
CA ARG A 189 -29.93 13.38 3.36
C ARG A 189 -30.61 14.19 2.26
N LYS A 190 -30.11 14.15 1.02
CA LYS A 190 -30.78 14.80 -0.12
C LYS A 190 -32.04 14.05 -0.52
N ARG A 191 -32.03 12.71 -0.45
CA ARG A 191 -33.18 11.87 -0.81
C ARG A 191 -34.34 11.98 0.19
N THR A 192 -34.07 12.27 1.46
CA THR A 192 -35.12 12.50 2.47
C THR A 192 -35.73 13.89 2.44
N ARG A 193 -35.17 14.82 1.65
CA ARG A 193 -35.67 16.21 1.50
C ARG A 193 -36.33 16.49 0.15
N ALA A 194 -36.34 15.50 -0.74
CA ALA A 194 -37.00 15.54 -2.04
C ALA A 194 -38.29 14.72 -1.95
#